data_AF-A0A8X6N1Y0-F1
#
_entry.id   AF-A0A8X6N1Y0-F1
#
_cell.length_a   1.000
_cell.length_b   1.000
_cell.length_c   1.000
_cell.angle_alpha   90.00
_cell.angle_beta   90.00
_cell.angle_gamma   90.00
#
_symmetry.space_group_name_H-M   'P 1'
#
loop_
_entity.id
_entity.type
_entity.pdbx_description
1 polymer ?
#
loop_
_entity_poly.entity_id
_entity_poly.type
_entity_poly.pdbx_seq_one_letter_code
_entity_poly.pdbx_strand_id
1 'polypeptide(L)'
;MFSQWRFNVDHENVSAELQLEIIEMQYSTHLKQLFLNSTKLDFYRALPKAEFPKIIAHAQKIMAMFASSYVCEQTFPTMKLRKNSIRNRLIDEHLFALLKVASSQLEPAFENIMENPKQLHMSHSPNKAEPSNKS
;
A
#
# COMPACT_ATOMS: atom_id res chain seq x y z
N MET A 1 16.54 9.87 2.82
CA MET A 1 16.25 8.59 2.11
C MET A 1 15.87 8.80 0.64
N PHE A 2 15.06 9.81 0.27
CA PHE A 2 14.92 10.23 -1.14
C PHE A 2 16.15 10.94 -1.73
N SER A 3 17.14 11.27 -0.90
CA SER A 3 18.35 12.01 -1.23
C SER A 3 19.35 11.24 -2.12
N GLN A 4 19.22 9.92 -2.24
CA GLN A 4 20.20 9.08 -2.95
C GLN A 4 20.04 9.10 -4.48
N TRP A 5 18.84 9.36 -5.00
CA TRP A 5 18.61 9.43 -6.44
C TRP A 5 18.70 10.88 -6.90
N ARG A 6 19.93 11.32 -7.15
CA ARG A 6 20.23 12.49 -7.96
C ARG A 6 20.44 12.00 -9.39
N PHE A 7 20.11 12.83 -10.38
CA PHE A 7 20.43 12.50 -11.77
C PHE A 7 21.93 12.23 -11.97
N ASN A 8 22.78 12.95 -11.24
CA ASN A 8 24.24 12.81 -11.22
C ASN A 8 24.73 11.89 -10.08
N VAL A 9 24.30 10.62 -10.06
CA VAL A 9 24.96 9.60 -9.24
C VAL A 9 26.33 9.30 -9.84
N ASP A 10 27.35 9.16 -8.99
CA ASP A 10 28.67 8.70 -9.44
C ASP A 10 28.56 7.26 -9.94
N HIS A 11 28.84 7.05 -11.23
CA HIS A 11 28.72 5.74 -11.89
C HIS A 11 29.70 4.72 -11.30
N GLU A 12 30.86 5.17 -10.81
CA GLU A 12 31.87 4.32 -10.16
C GLU A 12 31.34 3.68 -8.87
N ASN A 13 30.32 4.29 -8.25
CA ASN A 13 29.69 3.80 -7.02
C ASN A 13 28.40 3.00 -7.27
N VAL A 14 28.12 2.61 -8.51
CA VAL A 14 26.95 1.79 -8.86
C VAL A 14 27.40 0.42 -9.36
N SER A 15 26.58 -0.62 -9.12
CA SER A 15 26.76 -1.95 -9.71
C SER A 15 27.03 -1.84 -11.21
N ALA A 16 28.02 -2.60 -11.68
CA ALA A 16 28.43 -2.67 -13.10
C ALA A 16 27.25 -2.90 -14.05
N GLU A 17 26.22 -3.60 -13.59
CA GLU A 17 25.02 -3.86 -14.38
C GLU A 17 24.26 -2.58 -14.77
N LEU A 18 24.28 -1.56 -13.90
CA LEU A 18 23.55 -0.29 -14.07
C LEU A 18 24.41 0.84 -14.65
N GLN A 19 25.74 0.70 -14.63
CA GLN A 19 26.67 1.78 -14.99
C GLN A 19 26.40 2.34 -16.39
N LEU A 20 26.25 1.46 -17.39
CA LEU A 20 26.02 1.88 -18.77
C LEU A 20 24.71 2.66 -18.93
N GLU A 21 23.60 2.14 -18.40
CA GLU A 21 22.30 2.82 -18.47
C GLU A 21 22.33 4.18 -17.74
N ILE A 22 23.09 4.28 -16.63
CA ILE A 22 23.21 5.53 -15.88
C ILE A 22 24.01 6.57 -16.68
N ILE A 23 25.09 6.17 -17.32
CA ILE A 23 25.91 7.05 -18.16
C ILE A 23 25.07 7.57 -19.34
N GLU A 24 24.37 6.68 -20.04
CA GLU A 24 23.49 7.05 -21.16
C GLU A 24 22.37 8.00 -20.71
N MET A 25 21.71 7.69 -19.59
CA MET A 25 20.69 8.55 -19.02
C MET A 25 21.27 9.93 -18.67
N GLN A 26 22.44 9.99 -18.04
CA GLN A 26 23.12 11.22 -17.61
C GLN A 26 23.56 12.10 -18.77
N TYR A 27 23.93 11.50 -19.89
CA TYR A 27 24.35 12.22 -21.09
C TYR A 27 23.16 12.92 -21.79
N SER A 28 21.93 12.44 -21.56
CA SER A 28 20.72 13.00 -22.17
C SER A 28 20.27 14.29 -21.46
N THR A 29 20.42 15.42 -22.16
CA THR A 29 19.89 16.72 -21.71
C THR A 29 18.36 16.72 -21.58
N HIS A 30 17.68 15.99 -22.47
CA HIS A 30 16.23 15.82 -22.42
C HIS A 30 15.79 15.10 -21.13
N LEU A 31 16.40 13.96 -20.82
CA LEU A 31 16.08 13.21 -19.60
C LEU A 31 16.43 14.02 -18.35
N LYS A 32 17.49 14.83 -18.38
CA LYS A 32 17.83 15.74 -17.29
C LYS A 32 16.74 16.78 -17.05
N GLN A 33 16.21 17.38 -18.11
CA GLN A 33 15.08 18.33 -18.01
C GLN A 33 13.82 17.63 -17.51
N LEU A 34 13.51 16.44 -18.04
CA LEU A 34 12.37 15.64 -17.59
C LEU A 34 12.47 15.33 -16.09
N PHE A 35 13.65 14.96 -15.61
CA PHE A 35 13.91 14.69 -14.20
C PHE A 35 13.68 15.93 -13.31
N LEU A 36 14.06 17.12 -13.77
CA LEU A 36 13.88 18.37 -13.02
C LEU A 36 12.43 18.85 -13.00
N ASN A 37 11.67 18.56 -14.05
CA ASN A 37 10.31 19.05 -14.23
C ASN A 37 9.23 18.07 -13.76
N SER A 38 9.60 16.86 -13.37
CA SER A 38 8.67 15.77 -13.02
C SER A 38 8.89 15.26 -11.61
N THR A 39 7.89 14.59 -11.03
CA THR A 39 8.13 13.79 -9.83
C THR A 39 9.06 12.61 -10.17
N LYS A 40 9.74 12.04 -9.16
CA LYS A 40 10.59 10.86 -9.36
C LYS A 40 9.82 9.70 -9.97
N LEU A 41 8.57 9.51 -9.53
CA LEU A 41 7.70 8.44 -10.00
C LEU A 41 7.33 8.63 -11.48
N ASP A 42 6.96 9.85 -11.86
CA ASP A 42 6.60 10.15 -13.25
C ASP A 42 7.81 10.05 -14.18
N PHE A 43 8.99 10.50 -13.72
CA PHE A 43 10.24 10.33 -14.46
C PHE A 43 10.54 8.87 -14.79
N TYR A 44 10.59 7.98 -13.78
CA TYR A 44 10.88 6.55 -14.03
C TYR A 44 9.78 5.84 -14.82
N ARG A 45 8.54 6.32 -14.76
CA ARG A 45 7.45 5.81 -15.59
C ARG A 45 7.60 6.22 -17.06
N ALA A 46 8.14 7.39 -17.33
CA ALA A 46 8.32 7.92 -18.68
C ALA A 46 9.57 7.40 -19.40
N LEU A 47 10.51 6.76 -18.68
CA LEU A 47 11.71 6.19 -19.30
C LEU A 47 11.37 5.07 -20.31
N PRO A 48 12.01 5.07 -21.50
CA PRO A 48 11.88 3.97 -22.45
C PRO A 48 12.39 2.65 -21.85
N LYS A 49 11.49 1.68 -21.66
CA LYS A 49 11.85 0.38 -21.07
C LYS A 49 12.84 -0.44 -21.92
N ALA A 50 12.87 -0.20 -23.22
CA ALA A 50 13.83 -0.84 -24.12
C ALA A 50 15.27 -0.34 -23.88
N GLU A 51 15.44 0.91 -23.46
CA GLU A 51 16.74 1.56 -23.29
C GLU A 51 17.23 1.49 -21.83
N PHE A 52 16.31 1.62 -20.86
CA PHE A 52 16.66 1.68 -19.43
C PHE A 52 16.02 0.58 -18.57
N PRO A 53 16.03 -0.71 -19.00
CA PRO A 53 15.32 -1.77 -18.29
C PRO A 53 15.83 -1.99 -16.86
N LYS A 54 17.14 -1.87 -16.60
CA LYS A 54 17.71 -2.16 -15.29
C LYS A 54 17.50 -1.00 -14.32
N ILE A 55 17.64 0.25 -14.77
CA ILE A 55 17.31 1.44 -13.96
C ILE A 55 15.84 1.40 -13.54
N ILE A 56 14.93 1.10 -14.48
CA ILE A 56 13.50 1.01 -14.18
C ILE A 56 13.24 -0.10 -13.15
N ALA A 57 13.80 -1.29 -13.35
CA ALA A 57 13.63 -2.40 -12.40
C ALA A 57 14.19 -2.06 -11.01
N HIS A 58 15.33 -1.37 -10.95
CA HIS A 58 15.94 -0.96 -9.70
C HIS A 58 15.12 0.11 -8.98
N ALA A 59 14.64 1.13 -9.71
CA ALA A 59 13.74 2.16 -9.18
C ALA A 59 12.44 1.53 -8.64
N GLN A 60 11.87 0.57 -9.35
CA GLN A 60 10.69 -0.18 -8.90
C GLN A 60 10.94 -0.93 -7.60
N LYS A 61 12.06 -1.64 -7.47
CA LYS A 61 12.43 -2.33 -6.21
C LYS A 61 12.51 -1.35 -5.04
N ILE A 62 13.13 -0.20 -5.23
CA ILE A 62 13.23 0.83 -4.20
C ILE A 62 11.86 1.40 -3.84
N MET A 63 11.06 1.78 -4.84
CA MET A 63 9.71 2.28 -4.59
C MET A 63 8.83 1.26 -3.87
N ALA A 64 8.94 -0.02 -4.22
CA ALA A 64 8.21 -1.10 -3.55
C ALA A 64 8.62 -1.25 -2.09
N MET A 65 9.92 -1.16 -1.77
CA MET A 65 10.39 -1.19 -0.37
C MET A 65 9.79 -0.04 0.45
N PHE A 66 9.74 1.17 -0.12
CA PHE A 66 9.10 2.31 0.55
C PHE A 66 7.59 2.12 0.73
N ALA A 67 6.90 1.66 -0.31
CA ALA A 67 5.47 1.40 -0.24
C ALA A 67 5.14 0.33 0.80
N SER A 68 5.92 -0.75 0.89
CA SER A 68 5.71 -1.78 1.91
C SER A 68 5.97 -1.27 3.32
N SER A 69 7.01 -0.46 3.54
CA SER A 69 7.27 0.12 4.86
C SER A 69 6.14 1.06 5.29
N TYR A 70 5.69 1.94 4.39
CA TYR A 70 4.56 2.81 4.65
C TYR A 70 3.27 2.02 4.95
N VAL A 71 2.94 1.02 4.15
CA VAL A 71 1.75 0.17 4.38
C VAL A 71 1.86 -0.56 5.71
N CYS A 72 3.02 -1.12 6.05
CA CYS A 72 3.26 -1.74 7.36
C CYS A 72 3.04 -0.75 8.50
N GLU A 73 3.63 0.44 8.42
CA GLU A 73 3.47 1.48 9.44
C GLU A 73 2.01 1.93 9.62
N GLN A 74 1.25 2.04 8.54
CA GLN A 74 -0.16 2.45 8.60
C GLN A 74 -1.08 1.34 9.10
N THR A 75 -0.79 0.09 8.76
CA THR A 75 -1.67 -1.05 9.08
C THR A 75 -1.39 -1.68 10.43
N PHE A 76 -0.15 -1.62 10.91
CA PHE A 76 0.27 -2.26 12.15
C PHE A 76 -0.47 -1.77 13.41
N PRO A 77 -0.73 -0.45 13.59
CA PRO A 77 -1.54 0.04 14.71
C PRO A 77 -2.96 -0.54 14.70
N THR A 78 -3.59 -0.58 13.53
CA THR A 78 -4.94 -1.12 13.33
C THR A 78 -5.00 -2.61 13.68
N MET A 79 -3.98 -3.39 13.27
CA MET A 79 -3.85 -4.79 13.66
C MET A 79 -3.71 -4.95 15.18
N LYS A 80 -2.88 -4.11 15.82
CA LYS A 80 -2.63 -4.17 17.27
C LYS A 80 -3.88 -3.85 18.10
N LEU A 81 -4.70 -2.89 17.67
CA LEU A 81 -5.95 -2.52 18.33
C LEU A 81 -7.03 -3.62 18.21
N ARG A 82 -7.00 -4.40 17.13
CA ARG A 82 -7.99 -5.45 16.82
C ARG A 82 -7.66 -6.80 17.43
N LYS A 83 -6.40 -7.02 17.84
CA LYS A 83 -5.98 -8.15 18.67
C LYS A 83 -6.41 -7.89 20.12
N ASN A 84 -7.67 -8.17 20.43
CA ASN A 84 -8.15 -8.18 21.82
C ASN A 84 -8.07 -9.60 22.40
N SER A 85 -8.00 -9.72 23.73
CA SER A 85 -7.87 -10.99 24.46
C SER A 85 -8.88 -12.08 24.06
N ILE A 86 -10.03 -11.68 23.49
CA ILE A 86 -11.15 -12.55 23.11
C ILE A 86 -11.04 -13.04 21.64
N ARG A 87 -10.40 -12.27 20.74
CA ARG A 87 -10.20 -12.59 19.31
C ARG A 87 -8.71 -12.73 18.96
N ASN A 88 -8.02 -13.68 19.59
CA ASN A 88 -6.60 -13.92 19.36
C ASN A 88 -6.27 -14.77 18.12
N ARG A 89 -7.28 -15.30 17.41
CA ARG A 89 -7.10 -16.17 16.23
C ARG A 89 -7.35 -15.39 14.93
N LEU A 90 -6.38 -14.57 14.52
CA LEU A 90 -6.30 -14.08 13.15
C LEU A 90 -5.73 -15.22 12.29
N ILE A 91 -6.61 -15.95 11.60
CA ILE A 91 -6.20 -16.90 10.56
C ILE A 91 -5.71 -16.06 9.37
N ASP A 92 -4.67 -16.51 8.66
CA ASP A 92 -3.96 -15.74 7.64
C ASP A 92 -4.88 -15.10 6.59
N GLU A 93 -5.91 -15.83 6.15
CA GLU A 93 -6.93 -15.33 5.21
C GLU A 93 -7.74 -14.13 5.76
N HIS A 94 -8.09 -14.15 7.04
CA HIS A 94 -8.81 -13.05 7.69
C HIS A 94 -7.92 -11.84 7.89
N LEU A 95 -6.63 -12.06 8.14
CA LEU A 95 -5.65 -10.98 8.24
C LEU A 95 -5.44 -10.30 6.89
N PHE A 96 -5.32 -11.07 5.81
CA PHE A 96 -5.19 -10.53 4.46
C PHE A 96 -6.41 -9.69 4.07
N ALA A 97 -7.63 -10.19 4.28
CA ALA A 97 -8.85 -9.44 3.99
C ALA A 97 -8.94 -8.14 4.81
N LEU A 98 -8.54 -8.20 6.09
CA LEU A 98 -8.52 -7.04 6.98
C LEU A 98 -7.55 -5.96 6.51
N LEU A 99 -6.31 -6.36 6.20
CA LEU A 99 -5.27 -5.46 5.69
C LEU A 99 -5.69 -4.83 4.37
N LYS A 100 -6.31 -5.60 3.49
CA LYS A 100 -6.83 -5.13 2.21
C LYS A 100 -7.87 -4.03 2.39
N VAL A 101 -8.85 -4.22 3.28
CA VAL A 101 -9.86 -3.19 3.58
C VAL A 101 -9.23 -1.97 4.24
N ALA A 102 -8.39 -2.16 5.25
CA ALA A 102 -7.78 -1.06 6.01
C ALA A 102 -6.80 -0.21 5.18
N SER A 103 -6.16 -0.79 4.15
CA SER A 103 -5.20 -0.10 3.28
C SER A 103 -5.83 0.46 2.01
N SER A 104 -7.10 0.17 1.76
CA SER A 104 -7.83 0.61 0.58
C SER A 104 -8.61 1.89 0.84
N GLN A 105 -8.75 2.73 -0.19
CA GLN A 105 -9.73 3.82 -0.19
C GLN A 105 -11.10 3.32 -0.67
N LEU A 106 -11.53 2.13 -0.23
CA LEU A 106 -12.84 1.58 -0.56
C LEU A 106 -13.89 2.24 0.34
N GLU A 107 -14.80 3.01 -0.24
CA GLU A 107 -16.02 3.42 0.45
C GLU A 107 -16.99 2.23 0.48
N PRO A 108 -17.54 1.86 1.65
CA PRO A 108 -18.58 0.86 1.72
C PRO A 108 -19.80 1.33 0.92
N ALA A 109 -20.31 0.50 0.00
CA ALA A 109 -21.55 0.79 -0.72
C ALA A 109 -22.76 0.64 0.23
N PHE A 110 -22.94 1.63 1.11
CA PHE A 110 -23.94 1.62 2.17
C PHE A 110 -25.36 1.51 1.61
N GLU A 111 -25.65 2.17 0.48
CA GLU A 111 -26.97 2.11 -0.17
C GLU A 111 -27.33 0.68 -0.55
N ASN A 112 -26.41 -0.04 -1.23
CA ASN A 112 -26.62 -1.44 -1.62
C ASN A 112 -26.78 -2.39 -0.43
N ILE A 113 -26.09 -2.11 0.68
CA ILE A 113 -26.17 -2.90 1.92
C ILE A 113 -27.53 -2.66 2.61
N MET A 114 -28.02 -1.41 2.60
CA MET A 114 -29.32 -1.05 3.17
C MET A 114 -30.49 -1.59 2.35
N GLU A 115 -30.32 -1.74 1.03
CA GLU A 115 -31.34 -2.27 0.12
C GLU A 115 -31.46 -3.81 0.13
N ASN A 116 -30.43 -4.55 0.55
CA ASN A 116 -30.46 -6.02 0.65
C ASN A 116 -30.00 -6.54 2.03
N PRO A 117 -30.84 -6.40 3.08
CA PRO A 117 -30.56 -6.88 4.44
C PRO A 117 -30.75 -8.41 4.55
N LYS A 118 -30.09 -9.20 3.69
CA LYS A 118 -30.14 -10.65 3.81
C LYS A 118 -29.17 -11.10 4.91
N GLN A 119 -29.78 -11.41 6.06
CA GLN A 119 -29.19 -12.05 7.24
C GLN A 119 -28.24 -11.19 8.07
N LEU A 120 -28.77 -10.12 8.69
CA LEU A 120 -28.22 -9.66 9.96
C LEU A 120 -28.64 -10.69 11.02
N HIS A 121 -27.70 -11.50 11.53
CA HIS A 121 -27.98 -12.33 12.70
C HIS A 121 -28.32 -11.41 13.87
N MET A 122 -29.61 -11.36 14.22
CA MET A 122 -30.10 -10.72 15.43
C MET A 122 -29.56 -11.49 16.63
N SER A 123 -28.54 -10.96 17.30
CA SER A 123 -28.13 -11.48 18.59
C SER A 123 -29.16 -11.03 19.64
N HIS A 124 -30.01 -11.98 20.04
CA HIS A 124 -30.87 -12.01 21.24
C HIS A 124 -31.63 -10.72 21.63
N SER A 125 -32.96 -10.76 21.50
CA SER A 125 -33.87 -9.89 22.23
C SER A 125 -34.14 -10.47 23.64
N PRO A 126 -34.07 -9.69 24.72
CA PRO A 126 -34.57 -10.14 26.02
C PRO A 126 -36.10 -10.30 25.94
N ASN A 127 -36.60 -11.50 26.21
CA ASN A 127 -38.03 -11.76 26.36
C ASN A 127 -38.62 -10.82 27.43
N LYS A 128 -39.67 -10.08 27.08
CA LYS A 128 -40.59 -9.50 28.06
C LYS A 128 -41.27 -10.67 28.78
N ALA A 129 -41.01 -10.83 30.08
CA ALA A 129 -41.87 -11.60 30.96
C ALA A 129 -42.83 -10.63 31.66
N GLU A 130 -44.13 -10.86 31.45
CA GLU A 130 -45.27 -10.20 32.11
C GLU A 130 -45.34 -10.50 33.62
N PRO A 131 -46.17 -9.76 34.39
CA PRO A 131 -45.97 -9.53 35.81
C PRO A 131 -46.57 -10.65 36.69
N SER A 132 -45.83 -11.08 37.72
CA SER A 132 -46.40 -11.90 38.78
C SER A 132 -46.98 -11.03 39.89
N ASN A 133 -48.29 -10.82 39.84
CA ASN A 133 -49.09 -10.52 41.02
C ASN A 133 -49.35 -11.84 41.77
N LYS A 134 -49.05 -11.91 43.07
CA LYS A 134 -49.78 -12.74 44.04
C LYS A 134 -49.38 -12.41 45.49
N SER A 135 -50.41 -12.00 46.23
CA SER A 135 -50.71 -12.03 47.67
C SER A 135 -49.62 -11.77 48.71
#